data_AF-A0A0K8Q3X6-F1
#
_entry.id   AF-A0A0K8Q3X6-F1
#
_cell.length_a   1.000
_cell.length_b   1.000
_cell.length_c   1.000
_cell.angle_alpha   90.00
_cell.angle_beta   90.00
_cell.angle_gamma   90.00
#
_symmetry.space_group_name_H-M   'P 1'
#
loop_
_entity.id
_entity.type
_entity.pdbx_description
1 polymer ?
#
loop_
_entity_poly.entity_id
_entity_poly.type
_entity_poly.pdbx_seq_one_letter_code
_entity_poly.pdbx_strand_id
1 'polypeptide(L)'
;MRTKRAFVLLLMTLLVPGSAQIVAGDRKLGRIALRVTFSVWALVVLAALLLIVNRTLLIGILANQAASLFIVVLLVALALGWAALFVNTLRLIRPVLLAPGMRPVVVVSLVLAMVISSGTLGYAAYLLNVGRNAIGSIFSAGPAIDPVDGRYNFLMMGGDAGADRTGRRPDSLSVLSVDASSGKTAIISVPRNLQNARFSDDSPMRKIYPDGYNCGDECLINAINTEVTDKHKDLYPGVEDPGARRPSKPSPGPWESRSRPTS
;
A
#
# COMPACT_ATOMS: atom_id res chain seq x y z
N MET A 1 -9.33 -31.07 -42.23
CA MET A 1 -9.57 -29.62 -42.50
C MET A 1 -10.23 -28.89 -41.32
N ARG A 2 -11.36 -29.37 -40.75
CA ARG A 2 -12.09 -28.66 -39.67
C ARG A 2 -11.38 -28.61 -38.31
N THR A 3 -10.60 -29.63 -37.96
CA THR A 3 -9.78 -29.69 -36.72
C THR A 3 -8.61 -28.71 -36.71
N LYS A 4 -7.90 -28.54 -37.84
CA LYS A 4 -6.86 -27.50 -37.98
C LYS A 4 -7.45 -26.09 -37.80
N ARG A 5 -8.64 -25.83 -38.34
CA ARG A 5 -9.34 -24.54 -38.14
C ARG A 5 -9.72 -24.29 -36.68
N ALA A 6 -10.17 -25.31 -35.95
CA ALA A 6 -10.49 -25.19 -34.52
C ALA A 6 -9.25 -24.84 -33.68
N PHE A 7 -8.10 -25.45 -33.98
CA PHE A 7 -6.83 -25.15 -33.30
C PHE A 7 -6.32 -23.73 -33.58
N VAL A 8 -6.43 -23.26 -34.82
CA VAL A 8 -6.06 -21.89 -35.19
C VAL A 8 -6.94 -20.87 -34.47
N LEU A 9 -8.25 -21.12 -34.36
CA LEU A 9 -9.17 -20.24 -33.63
C LEU A 9 -8.88 -20.22 -32.12
N LEU A 10 -8.50 -21.35 -31.53
CA LEU A 10 -8.06 -21.43 -30.14
C LEU A 10 -6.77 -20.63 -29.91
N LEU A 11 -5.76 -20.82 -30.76
CA LEU A 11 -4.48 -20.12 -30.65
C LEU A 11 -4.65 -18.60 -30.81
N MET A 12 -5.49 -18.18 -31.75
CA MET A 12 -5.81 -16.76 -31.96
C MET A 12 -6.59 -16.16 -30.78
N THR A 13 -7.53 -16.90 -30.18
CA THR A 13 -8.28 -16.43 -28.99
C THR A 13 -7.40 -16.36 -27.75
N LEU A 14 -6.39 -17.23 -27.66
CA LEU A 14 -5.41 -17.24 -26.58
C LEU A 14 -4.45 -16.05 -26.66
N LEU A 15 -3.92 -15.75 -27.85
CA LEU A 15 -3.02 -14.60 -28.05
C LEU A 15 -3.74 -13.25 -28.09
N VAL A 16 -4.91 -13.21 -28.72
CA VAL A 16 -5.71 -11.99 -28.88
C VAL A 16 -7.19 -12.34 -28.68
N PRO A 17 -7.69 -12.33 -27.43
CA PRO A 17 -9.09 -12.61 -27.16
C PRO A 17 -10.00 -11.64 -27.92
N GLY A 18 -10.88 -12.18 -28.79
CA GLY A 18 -11.73 -11.41 -29.71
C GLY A 18 -11.41 -11.59 -31.20
N SER A 19 -10.20 -12.05 -31.54
CA SER A 19 -9.78 -12.31 -32.93
C SER A 19 -10.60 -13.43 -33.61
N ALA A 20 -10.94 -14.50 -32.89
CA ALA A 20 -11.77 -15.60 -33.40
C ALA A 20 -13.20 -15.17 -33.76
N GLN A 21 -13.75 -14.17 -33.07
CA GLN A 21 -15.10 -13.65 -33.37
C GLN A 21 -15.14 -12.76 -34.60
N ILE A 22 -14.03 -12.09 -34.96
CA ILE A 22 -13.92 -11.36 -36.23
C ILE A 22 -13.93 -12.32 -37.42
N VAL A 23 -13.28 -13.49 -37.27
CA VAL A 23 -13.09 -14.46 -38.36
C VAL A 23 -14.30 -15.39 -38.52
N ALA A 24 -14.94 -15.81 -37.42
CA ALA A 24 -15.94 -16.88 -37.43
C ALA A 24 -17.30 -16.51 -36.83
N GLY A 25 -17.50 -15.29 -36.33
CA GLY A 25 -18.74 -14.85 -35.67
C GLY A 25 -19.13 -13.40 -36.00
N ASP A 26 -19.71 -12.70 -35.02
CA ASP A 26 -20.17 -11.32 -35.20
C ASP A 26 -19.02 -10.30 -35.22
N ARG A 27 -18.85 -9.65 -36.37
CA ARG A 27 -17.81 -8.65 -36.62
C ARG A 27 -17.86 -7.44 -35.67
N LYS A 28 -19.05 -7.09 -35.14
CA LYS A 28 -19.22 -5.99 -34.18
C LYS A 28 -18.63 -6.33 -32.81
N LEU A 29 -18.94 -7.51 -32.27
CA LEU A 29 -18.41 -7.99 -30.99
C LEU A 29 -16.90 -8.21 -31.06
N GLY A 30 -16.42 -8.80 -32.17
CA GLY A 30 -15.00 -8.98 -32.40
C GLY A 30 -14.22 -7.66 -32.42
N ARG A 31 -14.76 -6.59 -33.04
CA ARG A 31 -14.11 -5.26 -33.06
C ARG A 31 -14.06 -4.59 -31.70
N ILE A 32 -15.12 -4.73 -30.89
CA ILE A 32 -15.14 -4.20 -29.51
C ILE A 32 -14.13 -4.94 -28.65
N ALA A 33 -14.11 -6.28 -28.71
CA ALA A 33 -13.14 -7.09 -27.98
C ALA A 33 -11.69 -6.76 -28.39
N LEU A 34 -11.44 -6.53 -29.68
CA LEU A 34 -10.11 -6.12 -30.16
C LEU A 34 -9.70 -4.76 -29.60
N ARG A 35 -10.60 -3.76 -29.63
CA ARG A 35 -10.32 -2.43 -29.05
C ARG A 35 -10.00 -2.53 -27.57
N VAL A 36 -10.79 -3.29 -26.81
CA VAL A 36 -10.54 -3.52 -25.38
C VAL A 36 -9.18 -4.20 -25.17
N THR A 37 -8.85 -5.22 -25.96
CA THR A 37 -7.56 -5.92 -25.85
C THR A 37 -6.38 -5.00 -26.15
N PHE A 38 -6.45 -4.18 -27.20
CA PHE A 38 -5.40 -3.20 -27.49
C PHE A 38 -5.30 -2.12 -26.41
N SER A 39 -6.43 -1.64 -25.87
CA SER A 39 -6.43 -0.70 -24.75
C SER A 39 -5.78 -1.30 -23.50
N VAL A 40 -6.05 -2.56 -23.19
CA VAL A 40 -5.42 -3.27 -22.07
C VAL A 40 -3.91 -3.37 -22.27
N TRP A 41 -3.45 -3.77 -23.46
CA TRP A 41 -2.02 -3.80 -23.76
C TRP A 41 -1.36 -2.42 -23.67
N ALA A 42 -2.03 -1.37 -24.18
CA ALA A 42 -1.53 -0.01 -24.06
C ALA A 42 -1.40 0.43 -22.59
N LEU A 43 -2.37 0.08 -21.74
CA LEU A 43 -2.31 0.35 -20.30
C LEU A 43 -1.20 -0.44 -19.60
N VAL A 44 -0.98 -1.70 -19.97
CA VAL A 44 0.11 -2.52 -19.43
C VAL A 44 1.47 -1.92 -19.81
N VAL A 45 1.65 -1.50 -21.06
CA VAL A 45 2.87 -0.83 -21.52
C VAL A 45 3.05 0.51 -20.80
N LEU A 46 2.00 1.30 -20.66
CA LEU A 46 2.05 2.57 -19.91
C LEU A 46 2.44 2.34 -18.44
N ALA A 47 1.88 1.33 -17.79
CA ALA A 47 2.23 0.96 -16.42
C ALA A 47 3.70 0.52 -16.31
N ALA A 48 4.20 -0.28 -17.26
CA ALA A 48 5.60 -0.68 -17.30
C ALA A 48 6.54 0.52 -17.51
N LEU A 49 6.18 1.46 -18.38
CA LEU A 49 6.93 2.70 -18.59
C LEU A 49 6.95 3.56 -17.33
N LEU A 50 5.80 3.73 -16.65
CA LEU A 50 5.72 4.44 -15.38
C LEU A 50 6.57 3.76 -14.31
N LEU A 51 6.63 2.42 -14.27
CA LEU A 51 7.47 1.69 -13.33
C LEU A 51 8.98 1.92 -13.56
N ILE A 52 9.40 2.28 -14.77
CA ILE A 52 10.79 2.61 -15.09
C ILE A 52 11.06 4.11 -14.83
N VAL A 53 10.17 4.99 -15.26
CA VAL A 53 10.36 6.45 -15.23
C VAL A 53 10.03 7.06 -13.86
N ASN A 54 8.92 6.66 -13.25
CA ASN A 54 8.43 7.22 -12.00
C ASN A 54 7.66 6.18 -11.17
N ARG A 55 8.42 5.35 -10.45
CA ARG A 55 7.88 4.32 -9.54
C ARG A 55 6.96 4.90 -8.48
N THR A 56 7.30 6.08 -7.96
CA THR A 56 6.56 6.73 -6.88
C THR A 56 5.14 7.07 -7.30
N LEU A 57 4.94 7.55 -8.53
CA LEU A 57 3.61 7.88 -9.06
C LEU A 57 2.74 6.61 -9.19
N LEU A 58 3.32 5.53 -9.72
CA LEU A 58 2.61 4.26 -9.88
C LEU A 58 2.22 3.64 -8.53
N ILE A 59 3.14 3.64 -7.56
CA ILE A 59 2.87 3.19 -6.19
C ILE A 59 1.81 4.08 -5.54
N GLY A 60 1.85 5.39 -5.74
CA GLY A 60 0.85 6.33 -5.22
C GLY A 60 -0.55 6.06 -5.78
N ILE A 61 -0.68 5.74 -7.07
CA ILE A 61 -1.95 5.34 -7.69
C ILE A 61 -2.46 4.03 -7.08
N LEU A 62 -1.59 3.02 -6.92
CA LEU A 62 -1.97 1.72 -6.36
C LEU A 62 -2.21 1.75 -4.84
N ALA A 63 -1.60 2.69 -4.13
CA ALA A 63 -1.85 2.91 -2.71
C ALA A 63 -3.14 3.72 -2.47
N ASN A 64 -3.60 4.49 -3.47
CA ASN A 64 -4.82 5.26 -3.34
C ASN A 64 -6.07 4.34 -3.31
N GLN A 65 -6.84 4.47 -2.24
CA GLN A 65 -8.00 3.62 -1.95
C GLN A 65 -9.07 3.63 -3.06
N ALA A 66 -9.28 4.77 -3.72
CA ALA A 66 -10.29 4.94 -4.77
C ALA A 66 -9.78 4.44 -6.12
N ALA A 67 -8.55 4.79 -6.50
CA ALA A 67 -7.95 4.33 -7.75
C ALA A 67 -7.79 2.81 -7.78
N SER A 68 -7.35 2.20 -6.68
CA SER A 68 -7.24 0.73 -6.59
C SER A 68 -8.57 0.00 -6.64
N LEU A 69 -9.63 0.59 -6.07
CA LEU A 69 -10.98 0.03 -6.22
C LEU A 69 -11.45 0.07 -7.68
N PHE A 70 -11.21 1.19 -8.38
CA PHE A 70 -11.52 1.32 -9.80
C PHE A 70 -10.78 0.26 -10.64
N ILE A 71 -9.49 0.03 -10.38
CA ILE A 71 -8.70 -1.00 -11.06
C ILE A 71 -9.27 -2.40 -10.79
N VAL A 72 -9.64 -2.73 -9.54
CA VAL A 72 -10.26 -4.01 -9.20
C VAL A 72 -11.57 -4.21 -9.97
N VAL A 73 -12.46 -3.21 -9.98
CA VAL A 73 -13.72 -3.27 -10.73
C VAL A 73 -13.47 -3.48 -12.23
N LEU A 74 -12.49 -2.76 -12.79
CA LEU A 74 -12.11 -2.89 -14.19
C LEU A 74 -11.60 -4.31 -14.51
N LEU A 75 -10.74 -4.89 -13.67
CA LEU A 75 -10.23 -6.25 -13.84
C LEU A 75 -11.34 -7.30 -13.76
N VAL A 76 -12.29 -7.14 -12.83
CA VAL A 76 -13.46 -8.03 -12.73
C VAL A 76 -14.33 -7.91 -13.98
N ALA A 77 -14.60 -6.69 -14.45
CA ALA A 77 -15.36 -6.48 -15.67
C ALA A 77 -14.67 -7.10 -16.90
N LEU A 78 -13.35 -6.99 -17.00
CA LEU A 78 -12.56 -7.62 -18.06
C LEU A 78 -12.59 -9.16 -17.96
N ALA A 79 -12.48 -9.72 -16.75
CA ALA A 79 -12.58 -11.17 -16.54
C ALA A 79 -13.93 -11.69 -17.01
N LEU A 80 -15.03 -11.06 -16.58
CA LEU A 80 -16.38 -11.41 -17.00
C LEU A 80 -16.57 -11.24 -18.52
N GLY A 81 -16.02 -10.16 -19.09
CA GLY A 81 -16.03 -9.92 -20.52
C GLY A 81 -15.35 -11.04 -21.31
N TRP A 82 -14.12 -11.41 -20.95
CA TRP A 82 -13.41 -12.51 -21.61
C TRP A 82 -14.09 -13.86 -21.41
N ALA A 83 -14.57 -14.17 -20.20
CA ALA A 83 -15.39 -15.34 -19.94
C ALA A 83 -16.59 -15.44 -20.90
N ALA A 84 -17.32 -14.33 -21.10
CA ALA A 84 -18.44 -14.29 -22.04
C ALA A 84 -18.00 -14.53 -23.50
N LEU A 85 -16.81 -14.06 -23.91
CA LEU A 85 -16.28 -14.35 -25.24
C LEU A 85 -15.97 -15.84 -25.44
N PHE A 86 -15.42 -16.51 -24.42
CA PHE A 86 -15.16 -17.96 -24.47
C PHE A 86 -16.47 -18.75 -24.57
N VAL A 87 -17.49 -18.37 -23.79
CA VAL A 87 -18.83 -18.98 -23.88
C VAL A 87 -19.45 -18.76 -25.28
N ASN A 88 -19.31 -17.57 -25.85
CA ASN A 88 -19.78 -17.31 -27.22
C ASN A 88 -19.01 -18.12 -28.25
N THR A 89 -17.71 -18.32 -28.04
CA THR A 89 -16.86 -19.15 -28.92
C THR A 89 -17.27 -20.62 -28.87
N LEU A 90 -17.66 -21.15 -27.70
CA LEU A 90 -18.28 -22.47 -27.56
C LEU A 90 -19.55 -22.60 -28.41
N ARG A 91 -20.42 -21.59 -28.39
CA ARG A 91 -21.65 -21.58 -29.22
C ARG A 91 -21.33 -21.58 -30.72
N LEU A 92 -20.31 -20.81 -31.14
CA LEU A 92 -19.87 -20.73 -32.54
C LEU A 92 -19.26 -22.04 -33.05
N ILE A 93 -18.49 -22.75 -32.21
CA ILE A 93 -17.84 -24.02 -32.56
C ILE A 93 -18.87 -25.14 -32.82
N ARG A 94 -20.10 -25.01 -32.30
CA ARG A 94 -21.17 -26.03 -32.40
C ARG A 94 -20.64 -27.45 -32.12
N PRO A 95 -20.27 -27.76 -30.86
CA PRO A 95 -19.61 -29.03 -30.48
C PRO A 95 -20.38 -30.29 -30.91
N VAL A 96 -21.70 -30.20 -31.07
CA VAL A 96 -22.56 -31.29 -31.56
C VAL A 96 -22.20 -31.73 -32.99
N LEU A 97 -21.65 -30.85 -33.83
CA LEU A 97 -21.24 -31.16 -35.20
C LEU A 97 -19.81 -31.75 -35.30
N LEU A 98 -19.11 -31.90 -34.18
CA LEU A 98 -17.77 -32.49 -34.13
C LEU A 98 -17.83 -34.01 -33.93
N ALA A 99 -16.82 -34.71 -34.46
CA ALA A 99 -16.66 -36.15 -34.30
C ALA A 99 -16.61 -36.53 -32.80
N PRO A 100 -17.24 -37.66 -32.37
CA PRO A 100 -17.47 -37.98 -30.95
C PRO A 100 -16.21 -37.90 -30.07
N GLY A 101 -15.06 -38.38 -30.55
CA GLY A 101 -13.80 -38.35 -29.79
C GLY A 101 -13.13 -36.97 -29.69
N MET A 102 -13.44 -36.03 -30.59
CA MET A 102 -12.84 -34.68 -30.58
C MET A 102 -13.66 -33.67 -29.76
N ARG A 103 -14.91 -33.99 -29.42
CA ARG A 103 -15.78 -33.15 -28.59
C ARG A 103 -15.17 -32.82 -27.22
N PRO A 104 -14.73 -33.81 -26.40
CA PRO A 104 -14.18 -33.51 -25.09
C PRO A 104 -12.87 -32.72 -25.19
N VAL A 105 -12.02 -33.02 -26.17
CA VAL A 105 -10.73 -32.32 -26.37
C VAL A 105 -10.94 -30.83 -26.62
N VAL A 106 -11.89 -30.46 -27.49
CA VAL A 106 -12.16 -29.05 -27.83
C VAL A 106 -12.83 -28.31 -26.67
N VAL A 107 -13.73 -28.96 -25.93
CA VAL A 107 -14.37 -28.34 -24.75
C VAL A 107 -13.35 -28.13 -23.63
N VAL A 108 -12.55 -29.14 -23.30
CA VAL A 108 -11.55 -29.07 -22.24
C VAL A 108 -10.48 -28.03 -22.55
N SER A 109 -9.96 -27.99 -23.79
CA SER A 109 -8.97 -26.97 -24.19
C SER A 109 -9.52 -25.55 -24.12
N LEU A 110 -10.80 -25.34 -24.46
CA LEU A 110 -11.44 -24.04 -24.36
C LEU A 110 -11.68 -23.62 -22.90
N VAL A 111 -12.11 -24.54 -22.05
CA VAL A 111 -12.26 -24.29 -20.61
C VAL A 111 -10.91 -23.97 -19.96
N LEU A 112 -9.86 -24.72 -20.30
CA LEU A 112 -8.49 -24.43 -19.83
C LEU A 112 -8.03 -23.04 -20.27
N ALA A 113 -8.22 -22.68 -21.55
CA ALA A 113 -7.88 -21.36 -22.05
C ALA A 113 -8.66 -20.25 -21.32
N MET A 114 -9.95 -20.46 -21.08
CA MET A 114 -10.81 -19.53 -20.34
C MET A 114 -10.34 -19.36 -18.90
N VAL A 115 -10.04 -20.46 -18.19
CA VAL A 115 -9.54 -20.42 -16.81
C VAL A 115 -8.19 -19.73 -16.74
N ILE A 116 -7.28 -20.00 -17.67
CA ILE A 116 -5.99 -19.32 -17.70
C ILE A 116 -6.16 -17.82 -17.96
N SER A 117 -6.93 -17.40 -18.96
CA SER A 117 -7.04 -15.97 -19.27
C SER A 117 -7.91 -15.21 -18.26
N SER A 118 -9.16 -15.66 -18.06
CA SER A 118 -10.12 -14.98 -17.19
C SER A 118 -9.81 -15.21 -15.72
N GLY A 119 -9.31 -16.40 -15.36
CA GLY A 119 -8.93 -16.72 -13.99
C GLY A 119 -7.71 -15.92 -13.55
N THR A 120 -6.72 -15.71 -14.41
CA THR A 120 -5.58 -14.83 -14.08
C THR A 120 -6.01 -13.39 -13.81
N LEU A 121 -6.94 -12.83 -14.60
CA LEU A 121 -7.50 -11.50 -14.31
C LEU A 121 -8.27 -11.47 -12.97
N GLY A 122 -9.12 -12.47 -12.72
CA GLY A 122 -9.87 -12.57 -11.47
C GLY A 122 -8.95 -12.70 -10.25
N TYR A 123 -7.90 -13.49 -10.37
CA TYR A 123 -6.89 -13.66 -9.32
C TYR A 123 -6.08 -12.37 -9.10
N ALA A 124 -5.71 -11.66 -10.17
CA ALA A 124 -5.06 -10.35 -10.05
C ALA A 124 -5.96 -9.33 -9.33
N ALA A 125 -7.27 -9.30 -9.65
CA ALA A 125 -8.23 -8.46 -8.96
C ALA A 125 -8.35 -8.81 -7.47
N TYR A 126 -8.36 -10.11 -7.14
CA TYR A 126 -8.36 -10.60 -5.77
C TYR A 126 -7.12 -10.14 -5.00
N LEU A 127 -5.92 -10.35 -5.55
CA LEU A 127 -4.66 -9.95 -4.92
C LEU A 127 -4.61 -8.44 -4.66
N LEU A 128 -5.03 -7.62 -5.64
CA LEU A 128 -5.09 -6.17 -5.48
C LEU A 128 -6.09 -5.75 -4.39
N ASN A 129 -7.23 -6.42 -4.30
CA ASN A 129 -8.24 -6.13 -3.28
C ASN A 129 -7.74 -6.49 -1.87
N VAL A 130 -7.10 -7.67 -1.71
CA VAL A 130 -6.46 -8.06 -0.45
C VAL A 130 -5.38 -7.06 -0.04
N GLY A 131 -4.50 -6.68 -0.97
CA GLY A 131 -3.46 -5.67 -0.71
C GLY A 131 -4.04 -4.32 -0.31
N ARG A 132 -5.06 -3.84 -1.03
CA ARG A 132 -5.80 -2.61 -0.69
C ARG A 132 -6.41 -2.68 0.71
N ASN A 133 -7.07 -3.79 1.06
CA ASN A 133 -7.71 -3.93 2.37
C ASN A 133 -6.69 -4.04 3.50
N ALA A 134 -5.54 -4.68 3.26
CA ALA A 134 -4.44 -4.72 4.23
C ALA A 134 -3.86 -3.33 4.49
N ILE A 135 -3.60 -2.54 3.43
CA ILE A 135 -3.17 -1.15 3.57
C ILE A 135 -4.26 -0.34 4.31
N GLY A 136 -5.51 -0.50 3.90
CA GLY A 136 -6.65 0.18 4.52
C GLY A 136 -6.79 -0.16 6.00
N SER A 137 -6.68 -1.42 6.42
CA SER A 137 -6.85 -1.82 7.82
C SER A 137 -5.66 -1.41 8.70
N ILE A 138 -4.43 -1.47 8.18
CA ILE A 138 -3.22 -1.08 8.91
C ILE A 138 -3.14 0.44 9.08
N PHE A 139 -3.43 1.19 8.02
CA PHE A 139 -3.27 2.65 8.01
C PHE A 139 -4.58 3.42 8.27
N SER A 140 -5.72 2.74 8.48
CA SER A 140 -6.97 3.35 8.98
C SER A 140 -6.83 3.90 10.41
N ALA A 141 -5.78 3.54 11.13
CA ALA A 141 -5.53 4.02 12.49
C ALA A 141 -4.79 5.36 12.46
N GLY A 142 -5.49 6.44 12.08
CA GLY A 142 -5.06 7.81 12.40
C GLY A 142 -5.18 8.83 11.27
N PRO A 143 -5.29 10.13 11.59
CA PRO A 143 -5.21 11.19 10.59
C PRO A 143 -3.87 11.13 9.86
N ALA A 144 -3.88 11.41 8.55
CA ALA A 144 -2.65 11.57 7.79
C ALA A 144 -1.80 12.67 8.43
N ILE A 145 -0.64 12.31 8.96
CA ILE A 145 0.32 13.25 9.53
C ILE A 145 1.18 13.74 8.37
N ASP A 146 1.38 15.05 8.24
CA ASP A 146 2.31 15.58 7.25
C ASP A 146 3.76 15.27 7.66
N PRO A 147 4.64 14.91 6.70
CA PRO A 147 6.05 14.71 7.00
C PRO A 147 6.67 16.03 7.46
N VAL A 148 7.46 15.97 8.52
CA VAL A 148 8.22 17.12 9.02
C VAL A 148 9.59 17.11 8.36
N ASP A 149 9.92 18.19 7.66
CA ASP A 149 11.17 18.33 6.89
C ASP A 149 11.41 17.14 5.94
N GLY A 150 10.32 16.66 5.34
CA GLY A 150 10.35 15.52 4.42
C GLY A 150 10.52 14.15 5.10
N ARG A 151 10.39 14.05 6.43
CA ARG A 151 10.56 12.80 7.19
C ARG A 151 9.37 12.49 8.11
N TYR A 152 9.06 11.21 8.22
CA TYR A 152 8.20 10.65 9.26
C TYR A 152 9.05 10.15 10.41
N ASN A 153 8.77 10.61 11.63
CA ASN A 153 9.52 10.21 12.81
C ASN A 153 8.59 9.51 13.80
N PHE A 154 8.88 8.24 14.07
CA PHE A 154 8.13 7.40 15.00
C PHE A 154 8.99 7.15 16.24
N LEU A 155 8.54 7.64 17.40
CA LEU A 155 9.16 7.30 18.68
C LEU A 155 8.60 5.96 19.15
N MET A 156 9.47 4.96 19.23
CA MET A 156 9.19 3.65 19.79
C MET A 156 9.71 3.61 21.22
N MET A 157 8.81 3.29 22.15
CA MET A 157 9.09 3.17 23.57
C MET A 157 8.74 1.75 23.99
N GLY A 158 9.76 0.95 24.29
CA GLY A 158 9.57 -0.39 24.84
C GLY A 158 9.66 -0.33 26.35
N GLY A 159 8.58 -0.69 27.03
CA GLY A 159 8.55 -0.84 28.49
C GLY A 159 7.87 -2.14 28.86
N ASP A 160 8.31 -2.73 29.97
CA ASP A 160 7.59 -3.85 30.59
C ASP A 160 6.42 -3.28 31.40
N ALA A 161 5.20 -3.59 30.98
CA ALA A 161 3.99 -3.04 31.57
C ALA A 161 2.90 -4.12 31.72
N GLY A 162 2.68 -4.56 32.95
CA GLY A 162 1.43 -5.20 33.35
C GLY A 162 0.26 -4.22 33.28
N ALA A 163 -0.96 -4.74 33.10
CA ALA A 163 -2.18 -3.96 32.83
C ALA A 163 -2.54 -2.91 33.91
N ASP A 164 -1.95 -3.00 35.11
CA ASP A 164 -2.35 -2.22 36.29
C ASP A 164 -1.38 -1.10 36.69
N ARG A 165 -0.47 -0.64 35.81
CA ARG A 165 0.50 0.43 36.14
C ARG A 165 0.30 1.71 35.33
N THR A 166 -0.02 2.81 36.02
CA THR A 166 0.05 4.19 35.50
C THR A 166 1.47 4.74 35.70
N GLY A 167 2.03 5.45 34.70
CA GLY A 167 3.40 6.00 34.77
C GLY A 167 4.47 4.98 34.36
N ARG A 168 4.58 4.69 33.06
CA ARG A 168 5.50 3.65 32.54
C ARG A 168 6.87 4.24 32.21
N ARG A 169 7.91 3.71 32.84
CA ARG A 169 9.31 3.99 32.46
C ARG A 169 9.71 3.08 31.30
N PRO A 170 9.95 3.61 30.08
CA PRO A 170 10.43 2.77 29.00
C PRO A 170 11.88 2.34 29.26
N ASP A 171 12.14 1.05 29.12
CA ASP A 171 13.48 0.47 29.21
C ASP A 171 14.28 0.64 27.91
N SER A 172 13.57 0.86 26.80
CA SER A 172 14.16 1.13 25.49
C SER A 172 13.44 2.28 24.78
N LEU A 173 14.25 3.15 24.17
CA LEU A 173 13.79 4.30 23.39
C LEU A 173 14.50 4.26 22.04
N SER A 174 13.73 4.25 20.95
CA SER A 174 14.27 4.30 19.59
C SER A 174 13.42 5.19 18.72
N VAL A 175 14.05 6.02 17.89
CA VAL A 175 13.37 6.84 16.89
C VAL A 175 13.59 6.22 15.52
N LEU A 176 12.50 5.79 14.89
CA LEU A 176 12.50 5.38 13.49
C LEU A 176 12.18 6.60 12.63
N SER A 177 13.16 7.05 11.84
CA SER A 177 12.98 8.13 10.87
C SER A 177 12.90 7.56 9.46
N VAL A 178 11.85 7.93 8.71
CA VAL A 178 11.58 7.46 7.34
C VAL A 178 11.53 8.65 6.40
N ASP A 179 12.36 8.65 5.37
CA ASP A 179 12.31 9.66 4.30
C ASP A 179 11.02 9.51 3.49
N ALA A 180 10.20 10.57 3.40
CA ALA A 180 8.92 10.54 2.72
C ALA A 180 9.06 10.40 1.19
N SER A 181 10.17 10.84 0.62
CA SER A 181 10.41 10.81 -0.82
C SER A 181 11.05 9.49 -1.28
N SER A 182 12.00 8.98 -0.49
CA SER A 182 12.83 7.83 -0.88
C SER A 182 12.55 6.56 -0.10
N GLY A 183 11.78 6.62 0.99
CA GLY A 183 11.51 5.48 1.88
C GLY A 183 12.73 4.98 2.67
N LYS A 184 13.85 5.72 2.67
CA LYS A 184 15.06 5.31 3.41
C LYS A 184 14.80 5.45 4.90
N THR A 185 15.13 4.41 5.64
CA THR A 185 14.90 4.35 7.09
C THR A 185 16.22 4.51 7.85
N ALA A 186 16.15 5.22 8.97
CA ALA A 186 17.20 5.29 9.97
C ALA A 186 16.61 5.01 11.34
N ILE A 187 17.26 4.15 12.11
CA ILE A 187 16.87 3.84 13.49
C ILE A 187 17.92 4.46 14.39
N ILE A 188 17.49 5.36 15.26
CA ILE A 188 18.34 6.06 16.22
C ILE A 188 17.93 5.59 17.61
N SER A 189 18.79 4.78 18.24
CA SER A 189 18.56 4.35 19.62
C SER A 189 18.97 5.46 20.59
N VAL A 190 18.08 5.78 21.52
CA VAL A 190 18.32 6.79 22.56
C VAL A 190 18.64 6.06 23.86
N PRO A 191 19.81 6.30 24.47
CA PRO A 191 20.16 5.68 25.74
C PRO A 191 19.15 6.06 26.83
N ARG A 192 18.61 5.08 27.55
CA ARG A 192 17.64 5.31 28.65
C ARG A 192 18.21 6.22 29.76
N ASN A 193 19.52 6.20 29.93
CA ASN A 193 20.26 6.99 30.92
C ASN A 193 20.66 8.39 30.40
N LEU A 194 20.08 8.87 29.30
CA LEU A 194 20.39 10.20 28.79
C LEU A 194 19.92 11.25 29.80
N GLN A 195 20.88 11.98 30.37
CA GLN A 195 20.66 13.07 31.32
C GLN A 195 20.54 14.41 30.58
N ASN A 196 19.97 15.42 31.24
CA ASN A 196 19.88 16.79 30.73
C ASN A 196 19.13 16.87 29.39
N ALA A 197 18.12 16.02 29.21
CA ALA A 197 17.28 16.05 28.03
C ALA A 197 16.56 17.41 27.95
N ARG A 198 16.71 18.09 26.81
CA ARG A 198 16.10 19.41 26.58
C ARG A 198 14.68 19.26 26.06
N PHE A 199 13.80 20.12 26.55
CA PHE A 199 12.44 20.22 26.04
C PHE A 199 12.37 21.21 24.87
N SER A 200 11.45 20.93 23.95
CA SER A 200 11.13 21.84 22.84
C SER A 200 10.62 23.18 23.36
N ASP A 201 10.81 24.26 22.59
CA ASP A 201 10.45 25.62 22.98
C ASP A 201 8.96 25.77 23.32
N ASP A 202 8.11 25.02 22.61
CA ASP A 202 6.65 25.03 22.77
C ASP A 202 6.14 24.03 23.82
N SER A 203 7.03 23.29 24.49
CA SER A 203 6.64 22.29 25.48
C SER A 203 6.23 22.96 26.81
N PRO A 204 5.04 22.64 27.37
CA PRO A 204 4.67 23.06 28.72
C PRO A 204 5.72 22.72 29.78
N MET A 205 6.40 21.58 29.63
CA MET A 205 7.47 21.13 30.52
C MET A 205 8.67 22.07 30.57
N ARG A 206 8.91 22.86 29.51
CA ARG A 206 10.01 23.82 29.50
C ARG A 206 9.78 25.00 30.45
N LYS A 207 8.53 25.30 30.83
CA LYS A 207 8.24 26.32 31.85
C LYS A 207 8.70 25.89 33.25
N ILE A 208 8.72 24.59 33.50
CA ILE A 208 9.13 23.99 34.77
C ILE A 208 10.63 23.69 34.75
N TYR A 209 11.12 23.16 33.63
CA TYR A 209 12.52 22.78 33.41
C TYR A 209 13.12 23.58 32.26
N PRO A 210 13.44 24.89 32.45
CA PRO A 210 13.90 25.77 31.38
C PRO A 210 15.27 25.38 30.80
N ASP A 211 16.17 24.89 31.66
CA ASP A 211 17.52 24.46 31.29
C ASP A 211 17.59 22.96 30.91
N GLY A 212 16.43 22.32 30.73
CA GLY A 212 16.30 20.89 30.50
C GLY A 212 16.08 20.10 31.79
N TYR A 213 15.86 18.80 31.64
CA TYR A 213 15.61 17.89 32.75
C TYR A 213 16.94 17.60 33.48
N ASN A 214 17.30 18.45 34.45
CA ASN A 214 18.66 18.58 35.00
C ASN A 214 18.77 18.40 36.53
N CYS A 215 17.85 17.68 37.16
CA CYS A 215 17.79 17.39 38.60
C CYS A 215 18.78 16.31 39.11
N GLY A 216 19.94 16.16 38.48
CA GLY A 216 20.95 15.15 38.87
C GLY A 216 20.65 13.74 38.36
N ASP A 217 21.04 12.72 39.12
CA ASP A 217 21.01 11.30 38.70
C ASP A 217 19.60 10.73 38.48
N GLU A 218 18.56 11.38 39.01
CA GLU A 218 17.17 10.99 38.82
C GLU A 218 16.59 11.51 37.49
N CYS A 219 17.22 12.52 36.90
CA CYS A 219 16.74 13.22 35.71
C CYS A 219 17.16 12.53 34.39
N LEU A 220 16.64 11.31 34.21
CA LEU A 220 16.85 10.50 33.01
C LEU A 220 15.71 10.67 32.01
N ILE A 221 16.02 10.56 30.71
CA ILE A 221 15.01 10.70 29.63
C ILE A 221 13.84 9.70 29.77
N ASN A 222 14.09 8.50 30.30
CA ASN A 222 13.05 7.50 30.52
C ASN A 222 12.15 7.82 31.73
N ALA A 223 12.59 8.70 32.64
CA ALA A 223 11.79 9.15 33.78
C ALA A 223 10.79 10.26 33.39
N ILE A 224 11.00 10.93 32.25
CA ILE A 224 10.12 12.03 31.79
C ILE A 224 8.67 11.56 31.61
N ASN A 225 8.43 10.36 31.07
CA ASN A 225 7.07 9.84 30.90
C ASN A 225 6.36 9.72 32.26
N THR A 226 7.02 9.12 33.26
CA THR A 226 6.49 8.98 34.62
C THR A 226 6.30 10.33 35.29
N GLU A 227 7.28 11.24 35.19
CA GLU A 227 7.19 12.58 35.79
C GLU A 227 6.01 13.37 35.25
N VAL A 228 5.79 13.36 33.93
CA VAL A 228 4.65 14.02 33.29
C VAL A 228 3.34 13.36 33.70
N THR A 229 3.30 12.03 33.75
CA THR A 229 2.06 11.28 34.05
C THR A 229 1.64 11.41 35.51
N ASP A 230 2.58 11.44 36.44
CA ASP A 230 2.31 11.41 37.88
C ASP A 230 2.21 12.82 38.49
N LYS A 231 3.05 13.77 38.03
CA LYS A 231 3.16 15.09 38.66
C LYS A 231 2.67 16.26 37.80
N HIS A 232 2.58 16.09 36.48
CA HIS A 232 2.26 17.19 35.56
C HIS A 232 1.17 16.85 34.53
N LYS A 233 0.26 15.94 34.88
CA LYS A 233 -0.85 15.51 34.02
C LYS A 233 -1.80 16.66 33.68
N ASP A 234 -1.92 17.63 34.59
CA ASP A 234 -2.70 18.85 34.45
C ASP A 234 -2.24 19.74 33.29
N LEU A 235 -0.97 19.69 32.89
CA LEU A 235 -0.43 20.42 31.75
C LEU A 235 -0.91 19.87 30.39
N TYR A 236 -1.48 18.66 30.37
CA TYR A 236 -1.90 17.97 29.15
C TYR A 236 -3.33 17.42 29.28
N PRO A 237 -4.35 18.30 29.35
CA PRO A 237 -5.74 17.88 29.51
C PRO A 237 -6.24 17.07 28.31
N GLY A 238 -7.01 16.01 28.57
CA GLY A 238 -7.67 15.19 27.55
C GLY A 238 -6.78 14.19 26.82
N VAL A 239 -5.58 13.90 27.33
CA VAL A 239 -4.63 12.94 26.73
C VAL A 239 -4.59 11.67 27.59
N GLU A 240 -4.73 10.52 26.96
CA GLU A 240 -4.69 9.22 27.64
C GLU A 240 -3.30 8.92 28.23
N ASP A 241 -2.24 9.21 27.47
CA ASP A 241 -0.84 9.13 27.92
C ASP A 241 -0.11 10.48 27.69
N PRO A 242 -0.11 11.37 28.69
CA PRO A 242 0.50 12.71 28.56
C PRO A 242 2.03 12.63 28.46
N GLY A 243 2.66 11.63 29.06
CA GLY A 243 4.11 11.41 29.01
C GLY A 243 4.62 10.93 27.64
N ALA A 244 3.74 10.33 26.83
CA ALA A 244 4.03 9.92 25.46
C ALA A 244 3.71 11.00 24.40
N ARG A 245 3.17 12.15 24.82
CA ARG A 245 2.67 13.15 23.86
C ARG A 245 3.80 13.92 23.18
N ARG A 246 3.72 13.99 21.85
CA ARG A 246 4.59 14.83 21.02
C ARG A 246 4.25 16.32 21.20
N PRO A 247 5.24 17.24 21.23
CA PRO A 247 4.97 18.67 21.10
C PRO A 247 4.31 19.01 19.76
N SER A 248 3.50 20.08 19.73
CA SER A 248 2.71 20.49 18.56
C SER A 248 3.57 21.00 17.40
N LYS A 249 4.83 21.38 17.65
CA LYS A 249 5.81 21.73 16.64
C LYS A 249 7.17 21.07 16.91
N PRO A 250 7.95 20.77 15.87
CA PRO A 250 9.33 20.33 16.03
C PRO A 250 10.17 21.50 16.54
N SER A 251 10.98 21.30 17.59
CA SER A 251 12.05 22.25 17.90
C SER A 251 13.22 22.04 16.94
N PRO A 252 13.85 23.12 16.46
CA PRO A 252 15.03 23.01 15.63
C PRO A 252 16.15 22.28 16.37
N GLY A 253 16.79 21.33 15.68
CA GLY A 253 17.82 20.49 16.26
C GLY A 253 19.11 21.28 16.54
N PRO A 254 20.01 20.80 17.42
CA PRO A 254 21.32 21.44 17.67
C PRO A 254 22.21 21.56 16.41
N TRP A 255 21.91 20.82 15.35
CA TRP A 255 22.62 20.84 14.07
C TRP A 255 22.10 21.92 13.11
N GLU A 256 20.93 22.49 13.38
CA GLU A 256 20.25 23.47 12.53
C GLU A 256 20.73 24.92 12.78
N SER A 257 21.34 25.16 13.94
CA SER A 257 22.02 26.43 14.23
C SER A 257 23.35 26.59 13.47
N ARG A 258 23.91 25.50 12.95
CA ARG A 258 25.22 25.50 12.27
C ARG A 258 25.12 25.76 10.75
N SER A 259 23.91 25.78 10.19
CA SER A 259 23.65 25.95 8.75
C SER A 259 23.11 27.33 8.38
N ARG A 260 22.99 28.28 9.30
CA ARG A 260 22.73 29.68 8.93
C ARG A 260 24.02 30.33 8.45
N PRO A 261 24.10 30.81 7.19
CA PRO A 261 25.15 31.73 6.82
C PRO A 261 24.97 33.00 7.66
N THR A 262 26.01 33.39 8.38
CA THR A 262 26.10 34.73 8.97
C THR A 262 26.05 35.74 7.82
N SER A 263 24.97 36.50 7.74
CA SER A 263 24.86 37.71 6.94
C SER A 263 25.81 38.79 7.44
#